data_AF-A0A846Z059-F1
#
_entry.id   AF-A0A846Z059-F1
#
_cell.length_a   1.000
_cell.length_b   1.000
_cell.length_c   1.000
_cell.angle_alpha   90.00
_cell.angle_beta   90.00
_cell.angle_gamma   90.00
#
_symmetry.space_group_name_H-M   'P 1'
#
loop_
_entity.id
_entity.type
_entity.pdbx_description
1 polymer ?
#
loop_
_entity_poly.entity_id
_entity_poly.type
_entity_poly.pdbx_seq_one_letter_code
_entity_poly.pdbx_strand_id
1 'polypeptide(L)' 'MSRHRRRTTAQETVAILERGSYTAPSGRAVSIADGLARAVEGTVLYRPDELDALLDVFA' A
#
# COMPACT_ATOMS: atom_id res chain seq x y z
N MET A 1 -5.77 3.58 -20.92
CA MET A 1 -6.89 3.95 -20.01
C MET A 1 -7.10 5.47 -20.01
N SER A 2 -8.35 5.94 -20.01
CA SER A 2 -8.64 7.38 -19.96
C SER A 2 -8.32 7.98 -18.58
N ARG A 3 -8.03 9.30 -18.54
CA ARG A 3 -7.80 10.05 -17.28
C ARG A 3 -8.97 9.88 -16.31
N HIS A 4 -10.19 9.90 -16.82
CA HIS A 4 -11.39 9.72 -16.01
C HIS A 4 -11.41 8.35 -15.31
N ARG A 5 -11.12 7.26 -16.01
CA ARG A 5 -11.10 5.92 -15.40
C ARG A 5 -10.04 5.81 -14.30
N ARG A 6 -8.83 6.36 -14.50
CA ARG A 6 -7.79 6.37 -13.46
C ARG A 6 -8.21 7.13 -12.20
N ARG A 7 -8.87 8.28 -12.37
CA ARG A 7 -9.41 9.06 -11.25
C ARG A 7 -10.41 8.25 -10.44
N THR A 8 -11.37 7.60 -11.10
CA THR A 8 -12.37 6.76 -10.42
C THR A 8 -11.71 5.61 -9.66
N THR A 9 -10.75 4.91 -10.29
CA THR A 9 -10.02 3.82 -9.61
C THR A 9 -9.26 4.32 -8.38
N ALA A 10 -8.57 5.46 -8.48
CA ALA A 10 -7.82 6.02 -7.34
C ALA A 10 -8.75 6.39 -6.17
N GLN A 11 -9.90 7.00 -6.45
CA GLN A 11 -10.88 7.35 -5.43
C GLN A 11 -11.43 6.10 -4.72
N GLU A 12 -11.75 5.06 -5.48
CA GLU A 12 -12.21 3.79 -4.90
C GLU A 12 -11.11 3.11 -4.08
N THR A 13 -9.85 3.14 -4.54
CA THR A 13 -8.72 2.58 -3.78
C THR A 13 -8.57 3.26 -2.42
N VAL A 14 -8.66 4.59 -2.34
CA VAL A 14 -8.61 5.30 -1.05
C VAL A 14 -9.77 4.89 -0.15
N ALA A 15 -11.00 4.83 -0.67
CA ALA A 15 -12.16 4.39 0.11
C ALA A 15 -12.03 2.93 0.61
N ILE A 16 -11.39 2.05 -0.16
CA ILE A 16 -11.07 0.68 0.25
C ILE A 16 -10.04 0.66 1.37
N LEU A 17 -8.99 1.50 1.29
CA LEU A 17 -7.97 1.62 2.33
C LEU A 17 -8.57 2.14 3.64
N GLU A 18 -9.42 3.17 3.58
CA GLU A 18 -10.13 3.73 4.74
C GLU A 18 -11.06 2.70 5.42
N ARG A 19 -11.77 1.90 4.63
CA ARG A 19 -12.66 0.84 5.12
C ARG A 19 -11.91 -0.42 5.57
N GLY A 20 -10.69 -0.63 5.11
CA GLY A 20 -9.89 -1.84 5.36
C GLY A 20 -10.38 -3.10 4.65
N SER A 21 -11.33 -2.99 3.71
CA SER A 21 -11.87 -4.14 2.97
C SER A 21 -12.56 -3.74 1.65
N TYR A 22 -12.69 -4.71 0.75
CA TYR A 22 -13.43 -4.59 -0.51
C TYR A 22 -14.12 -5.89 -0.92
N THR A 23 -15.12 -5.80 -1.80
CA THR A 23 -15.80 -6.96 -2.38
C THR A 23 -15.12 -7.33 -3.70
N ALA A 24 -14.61 -8.56 -3.79
CA ALA A 24 -14.04 -9.09 -5.03
C ALA A 24 -15.14 -9.37 -6.07
N PRO A 25 -14.80 -9.50 -7.37
CA PRO A 25 -15.78 -9.82 -8.41
C PRO A 25 -16.58 -11.12 -8.17
N SER A 26 -16.05 -12.04 -7.36
CA SER A 26 -16.76 -13.26 -6.92
C SER A 26 -17.83 -13.02 -5.85
N GLY A 27 -17.99 -11.78 -5.36
CA GLY A 27 -18.87 -11.43 -4.24
C GLY A 27 -18.24 -11.63 -2.86
N ARG A 28 -17.03 -12.21 -2.77
CA ARG A 28 -16.33 -12.41 -1.50
C ARG A 28 -15.84 -11.08 -0.93
N ALA A 29 -16.09 -10.84 0.36
CA ALA A 29 -15.45 -9.77 1.11
C ALA A 29 -13.98 -10.14 1.40
N VAL A 30 -13.05 -9.26 1.04
CA VAL A 30 -11.61 -9.39 1.31
C VAL A 30 -11.23 -8.32 2.31
N SER A 31 -10.78 -8.75 3.49
CA SER A 31 -10.17 -7.86 4.48
C SER A 31 -8.70 -7.64 4.14
N ILE A 32 -8.26 -6.40 4.19
CA ILE A 32 -6.86 -5.99 4.07
C ILE A 32 -6.37 -5.20 5.31
N ALA A 33 -7.24 -4.97 6.30
CA ALA A 33 -6.99 -4.08 7.42
C ALA A 33 -5.69 -4.42 8.18
N ASP A 34 -5.50 -5.68 8.57
CA ASP A 34 -4.31 -6.10 9.32
C ASP A 34 -3.03 -6.05 8.48
N GLY A 35 -3.15 -6.33 7.18
CA GLY A 35 -2.04 -6.19 6.24
C GLY A 35 -1.64 -4.72 6.07
N LEU A 36 -2.64 -3.85 5.92
CA LEU A 36 -2.46 -2.41 5.80
C LEU A 36 -1.84 -1.80 7.06
N ALA A 37 -2.37 -2.14 8.24
CA ALA A 37 -1.85 -1.66 9.51
C ALA A 37 -0.37 -2.03 9.69
N ARG A 38 -0.01 -3.29 9.44
CA ARG A 38 1.39 -3.75 9.50
C ARG A 38 2.29 -3.06 8.48
N ALA A 39 1.80 -2.81 7.27
CA ALA A 39 2.57 -2.11 6.25
C ALA A 39 2.86 -0.66 6.66
N VAL A 40 1.87 0.04 7.22
CA VAL A 40 2.05 1.41 7.73
C VAL A 40 3.02 1.42 8.91
N GLU A 41 2.81 0.55 9.91
CA GLU A 41 3.68 0.45 11.09
C GLU A 41 5.13 0.09 10.74
N GLY A 42 5.31 -0.80 9.74
CA GLY A 42 6.63 -1.23 9.28
C GLY A 42 7.28 -0.35 8.22
N THR A 43 6.66 0.77 7.83
CA THR A 43 7.26 1.69 6.84
C THR A 43 8.40 2.47 7.47
N VAL A 44 9.61 2.30 6.92
CA VAL A 44 10.83 3.00 7.37
C VAL A 44 11.32 3.94 6.27
N LEU A 45 11.77 5.13 6.68
CA LEU A 45 12.50 6.05 5.81
C LEU A 45 14.01 5.79 5.95
N TYR A 46 14.67 5.49 4.84
CA TYR A 46 16.13 5.44 4.77
C TYR A 46 16.66 6.74 4.17
N ARG A 47 17.56 7.41 4.90
CA ARG A 47 18.35 8.54 4.38
C ARG A 47 19.52 8.01 3.53
N PRO A 48 20.14 8.86 2.68
CA PRO A 48 21.23 8.41 1.81
C PRO A 48 22.38 7.72 2.57
N ASP A 49 22.83 8.28 3.69
CA ASP A 49 23.91 7.73 4.53
C ASP A 49 23.54 6.43 5.24
N GLU A 50 22.27 6.28 5.64
CA GLU A 50 21.74 5.03 6.21
C GLU A 50 21.65 3.92 5.17
N LEU A 51 21.40 4.27 3.90
CA LEU A 51 21.43 3.33 2.79
C LEU A 51 22.87 2.91 2.47
N ASP A 52 23.82 3.85 2.43
CA ASP A 52 25.24 3.56 2.20
C ASP A 52 25.76 2.57 3.27
N ALA A 53 25.47 2.84 4.54
CA ALA A 53 25.84 1.95 5.64
C ALA A 53 25.22 0.54 5.51
N LEU A 54 24.01 0.42 4.95
CA LEU A 54 23.38 -0.87 4.73
C LEU A 54 24.11 -1.68 3.65
N LEU A 55 24.55 -1.02 2.57
CA LEU A 55 25.25 -1.67 1.45
C LEU A 55 26.65 -2.15 1.85
N ASP A 56 27.34 -1.40 2.71
CA ASP A 56 28.66 -1.76 3.23
C ASP A 56 28.63 -3.02 4.12
N VAL A 57 27.52 -3.30 4.80
CA VAL A 57 27.34 -4.49 5.65
C VAL A 57 27.19 -5.78 4.82
N PHE A 58 26.84 -5.66 3.54
CA PHE A 58 26.66 -6.79 2.62
C PHE A 58 27.80 -6.96 1.61
N ALA A 59 28.85 -6.13 1.69
CA ALA A 59 30.08 -6.22 0.88
C ALA A 59 31.17 -7.05 1.57
#